data_AF-A0A6B3G0Q7-F1
#
_entry.id   AF-A0A6B3G0Q7-F1
#
_cell.length_a   1.000
_cell.length_b   1.000
_cell.length_c   1.000
_cell.angle_alpha   90.00
_cell.angle_beta   90.00
_cell.angle_gamma   90.00
#
_symmetry.space_group_name_H-M   'P 1'
#
loop_
_entity.id
_entity.type
_entity.pdbx_description
1 polymer ?
#
loop_
_entity_poly.entity_id
_entity_poly.type
_entity_poly.pdbx_seq_one_letter_code
_entity_poly.pdbx_strand_id
1 'polypeptide(L)'
;LTIDLARYDPPGRDGPGPLHLVVRTPPAWADAGQRISLALWDGSHTEPTARRHPHPHPNRRFRLDLHRHLWDARRADELRHRSGADDRSTGHTDQAVDADLWSAVPPDLRCAVDRWAVEAATLLRAEGRGPCGTVSVRLGGRRRLLLRVEADEDGPGTPAARIAAVLPDAGSSTAPVLPDAATWVLPDLDLLRTGAIEAGQLHPLVARALVPGLPPPTSAPTRSRTGDRAGATRLVECRGAQHRIGLVEGALAPLDHDPAEIRREELLVALTGTPLPCLRAIDEAHRRPDCLTGVRERLDHGDIAGALAVVEGLLGPEAVLRDGPLRDELEAAARRRITYGLFRADLLGPGPIRRRSDLRRRSDPRRPV
;
A
#
# COMPACT_ATOMS: atom_id res chain seq x y z
N LEU A 1 -0.58 -10.37 4.43
CA LEU A 1 -1.20 -10.07 5.74
C LEU A 1 -2.71 -10.06 5.54
N THR A 2 -3.51 -10.51 6.51
CA THR A 2 -4.98 -10.48 6.43
C THR A 2 -5.50 -9.52 7.48
N ILE A 3 -6.25 -8.50 7.05
CA ILE A 3 -6.76 -7.40 7.89
C ILE A 3 -8.27 -7.38 7.77
N ASP A 4 -8.98 -7.21 8.89
CA ASP A 4 -10.43 -7.08 8.88
C ASP A 4 -10.86 -5.66 8.50
N LEU A 5 -11.77 -5.53 7.55
CA LEU A 5 -12.30 -4.25 7.05
C LEU A 5 -13.73 -4.01 7.54
N ALA A 6 -14.54 -5.06 7.61
CA ALA A 6 -15.91 -4.98 8.10
C ALA A 6 -16.38 -6.37 8.54
N ARG A 7 -17.07 -6.40 9.69
CA ARG A 7 -17.69 -7.60 10.23
C ARG A 7 -19.22 -7.51 10.07
N TYR A 8 -19.82 -8.60 9.61
CA TYR A 8 -21.25 -8.78 9.45
C TYR A 8 -21.70 -9.92 10.36
N ASP A 9 -22.39 -9.58 11.43
CA ASP A 9 -22.95 -10.58 12.33
C ASP A 9 -24.24 -11.17 11.72
N PRO A 10 -24.44 -12.50 11.78
CA PRO A 10 -25.67 -13.11 11.32
C PRO A 10 -26.85 -12.65 12.19
N PRO A 11 -28.08 -12.58 11.63
CA PRO A 11 -29.26 -12.11 12.36
C PRO A 11 -29.75 -13.06 13.47
N GLY A 12 -29.19 -14.27 13.60
CA GLY A 12 -29.59 -15.28 14.58
C GLY A 12 -28.42 -15.85 15.39
N ARG A 13 -28.65 -16.17 16.66
CA ARG A 13 -27.64 -16.76 17.58
C ARG A 13 -27.16 -18.15 17.15
N ASP A 14 -27.96 -18.87 16.37
CA ASP A 14 -27.66 -20.24 15.87
C ASP A 14 -27.18 -20.26 14.40
N GLY A 15 -26.85 -19.10 13.83
CA GLY A 15 -26.33 -18.98 12.46
C GLY A 15 -24.84 -19.30 12.32
N PRO A 16 -24.31 -19.41 11.08
CA PRO A 16 -22.88 -19.53 10.84
C PRO A 16 -22.13 -18.35 11.48
N GLY A 17 -20.84 -18.53 11.80
CA GLY A 17 -20.02 -17.49 12.40
C GLY A 17 -20.04 -16.17 11.62
N PRO A 18 -19.63 -15.05 12.25
CA PRO A 18 -19.64 -13.74 11.60
C PRO A 18 -18.88 -13.75 10.27
N LEU A 19 -19.43 -13.09 9.26
CA LEU A 19 -18.79 -12.94 7.96
C LEU A 19 -17.93 -11.67 7.97
N HIS A 20 -16.68 -11.78 7.55
CA HIS A 20 -15.73 -10.68 7.52
C HIS A 20 -15.34 -10.34 6.09
N LEU A 21 -15.46 -9.07 5.74
CA LEU A 21 -14.79 -8.51 4.56
C LEU A 21 -13.34 -8.23 4.95
N VAL A 22 -12.41 -8.96 4.35
CA VAL A 22 -10.98 -8.86 4.68
C VAL A 22 -10.18 -8.28 3.53
N VAL A 23 -9.15 -7.55 3.90
CA VAL A 23 -8.10 -7.06 3.01
C VAL A 23 -6.90 -7.99 3.10
N ARG A 24 -6.39 -8.44 1.96
CA ARG A 24 -5.20 -9.29 1.86
C ARG A 24 -4.13 -8.58 1.05
N THR A 25 -2.89 -8.63 1.56
CA THR A 25 -1.71 -8.31 0.75
C THR A 25 -1.06 -9.60 0.27
N PRO A 26 -0.82 -9.77 -1.04
CA PRO A 26 -0.10 -10.93 -1.53
C PRO A 26 1.32 -10.94 -0.94
N PRO A 27 1.90 -12.12 -0.70
CA PRO A 27 3.31 -12.22 -0.37
C PRO A 27 4.17 -11.74 -1.55
N ALA A 28 5.40 -11.30 -1.28
CA ALA A 28 6.29 -10.73 -2.29
C ALA A 28 6.53 -11.63 -3.52
N TRP A 29 6.44 -12.96 -3.38
CA TRP A 29 6.58 -13.89 -4.51
C TRP A 29 5.36 -13.94 -5.43
N ALA A 30 4.18 -13.56 -4.91
CA ALA A 30 2.92 -13.51 -5.64
C ALA A 30 2.51 -12.07 -5.98
N ASP A 31 3.36 -11.07 -5.69
CA ASP A 31 3.05 -9.68 -6.00
C ASP A 31 3.13 -9.46 -7.52
N ALA A 32 2.09 -8.85 -8.07
CA ALA A 32 1.94 -8.56 -9.49
C ALA A 32 1.46 -7.13 -9.71
N GLY A 33 1.92 -6.19 -8.88
CA GLY A 33 1.50 -4.78 -8.91
C GLY A 33 0.15 -4.53 -8.24
N GLN A 34 -0.70 -5.56 -8.12
CA GLN A 34 -1.89 -5.52 -7.27
C GLN A 34 -1.51 -5.71 -5.80
N ARG A 35 -1.32 -4.59 -5.09
CA ARG A 35 -0.84 -4.61 -3.70
C ARG A 35 -1.87 -5.09 -2.67
N ILE A 36 -3.16 -5.01 -3.02
CA ILE A 36 -4.27 -5.26 -2.10
C ILE A 36 -5.40 -6.02 -2.81
N SER A 37 -5.95 -7.06 -2.19
CA SER A 37 -7.18 -7.72 -2.61
C SER A 37 -8.23 -7.75 -1.51
N LEU A 38 -9.51 -7.75 -1.92
CA LEU A 38 -10.66 -7.98 -1.05
C LEU A 38 -11.08 -9.45 -1.14
N ALA A 39 -11.45 -10.03 0.01
CA ALA A 39 -12.01 -11.37 0.10
C ALA A 39 -13.04 -11.43 1.22
N LEU A 40 -13.94 -12.41 1.16
CA LEU A 40 -14.83 -12.75 2.27
C LEU A 40 -14.20 -13.87 3.09
N TRP A 41 -14.42 -13.83 4.40
CA TRP A 41 -13.95 -14.83 5.35
C TRP A 41 -15.07 -15.17 6.33
N ASP A 42 -15.43 -16.44 6.45
CA ASP A 42 -16.60 -16.95 7.18
C ASP A 42 -16.23 -17.70 8.48
N GLY A 43 -14.96 -17.68 8.89
CA GLY A 43 -14.50 -18.40 10.07
C GLY A 43 -14.05 -19.84 9.86
N SER A 44 -14.28 -20.44 8.68
CA SER A 44 -14.17 -21.89 8.47
C SER A 44 -12.74 -22.44 8.31
N HIS A 45 -11.74 -21.61 8.01
CA HIS A 45 -10.36 -22.06 7.78
C HIS A 45 -9.55 -22.22 9.09
N THR A 46 -9.93 -23.20 9.91
CA THR A 46 -9.26 -23.60 11.17
C THR A 46 -8.35 -24.83 11.05
N GLU A 47 -7.72 -25.07 9.90
CA GLU A 47 -6.77 -26.19 9.78
C GLU A 47 -5.39 -25.88 10.38
N PRO A 48 -4.66 -26.85 10.97
CA PRO A 48 -3.36 -26.65 11.64
C PRO A 48 -2.24 -26.07 10.76
N THR A 49 -2.39 -26.10 9.43
CA THR A 49 -1.52 -25.43 8.45
C THR A 49 -1.61 -23.90 8.50
N ALA A 50 -2.61 -23.35 9.20
CA ALA A 50 -2.95 -21.93 9.41
C ALA A 50 -1.87 -21.03 10.03
N ARG A 51 -0.72 -21.59 10.44
CA ARG A 51 0.41 -20.79 10.95
C ARG A 51 1.33 -20.26 9.85
N ARG A 52 1.12 -20.68 8.60
CA ARG A 52 1.95 -20.25 7.46
C ARG A 52 1.39 -18.96 6.85
N HIS A 53 2.27 -18.06 6.44
CA HIS A 53 1.87 -16.81 5.80
C HIS A 53 1.37 -17.05 4.36
N PRO A 54 0.35 -16.30 3.91
CA PRO A 54 -0.44 -15.34 4.69
C PRO A 54 -1.42 -16.03 5.65
N HIS A 55 -1.55 -15.52 6.88
CA HIS A 55 -2.42 -16.11 7.90
C HIS A 55 -3.87 -16.18 7.40
N PRO A 56 -4.56 -17.31 7.59
CA PRO A 56 -5.93 -17.48 7.10
C PRO A 56 -6.94 -16.67 7.91
N HIS A 57 -6.60 -16.25 9.13
CA HIS A 57 -7.46 -15.43 9.98
C HIS A 57 -7.02 -13.95 9.99
N PRO A 58 -7.97 -13.02 10.16
CA PRO A 58 -7.65 -11.61 10.38
C PRO A 58 -6.71 -11.40 11.56
N ASN A 59 -5.71 -10.56 11.38
CA ASN A 59 -4.77 -10.26 12.45
C ASN A 59 -5.44 -9.37 13.50
N ARG A 60 -5.50 -9.84 14.75
CA ARG A 60 -6.13 -9.13 15.88
C ARG A 60 -5.62 -7.71 16.13
N ARG A 61 -4.39 -7.38 15.69
CA ARG A 61 -3.80 -6.04 15.82
C ARG A 61 -4.35 -5.04 14.79
N PHE A 62 -4.79 -5.50 13.63
CA PHE A 62 -5.23 -4.63 12.53
C PHE A 62 -6.75 -4.73 12.39
N ARG A 63 -7.45 -3.86 13.12
CA ARG A 63 -8.92 -3.78 13.21
C ARG A 63 -9.46 -2.57 12.46
N LEU A 64 -9.38 -2.60 11.13
CA LEU A 64 -9.92 -1.51 10.29
C LEU A 64 -11.45 -1.51 10.27
N ASP A 65 -12.08 -2.62 10.67
CA ASP A 65 -13.51 -2.71 11.02
C ASP A 65 -13.90 -1.71 12.12
N LEU A 66 -13.02 -1.48 13.11
CA LEU A 66 -13.21 -0.51 14.19
C LEU A 66 -12.69 0.90 13.83
N HIS A 67 -11.91 1.02 12.76
CA HIS A 67 -11.23 2.27 12.35
C HIS A 67 -11.64 2.67 10.92
N ARG A 68 -12.94 2.62 10.63
CA ARG A 68 -13.48 2.96 9.30
C ARG A 68 -13.11 4.37 8.85
N HIS A 69 -12.96 5.31 9.78
CA HIS A 69 -12.51 6.68 9.53
C HIS A 69 -11.14 6.77 8.84
N LEU A 70 -10.31 5.71 8.85
CA LEU A 70 -9.01 5.69 8.18
C LEU A 70 -9.08 5.30 6.70
N TRP A 71 -10.18 4.74 6.22
CA TRP A 71 -10.26 4.21 4.85
C TRP A 71 -11.60 4.45 4.15
N ASP A 72 -12.69 4.66 4.89
CA ASP A 72 -14.02 4.96 4.36
C ASP A 72 -14.24 6.48 4.35
N ALA A 73 -14.22 7.07 3.15
CA ALA A 73 -14.42 8.51 2.96
C ALA A 73 -15.75 9.02 3.55
N ARG A 74 -16.76 8.15 3.71
CA ARG A 74 -18.07 8.50 4.31
C ARG A 74 -18.01 8.64 5.83
N ARG A 75 -16.90 8.23 6.45
CA ARG A 75 -16.64 8.29 7.90
C ARG A 75 -15.43 9.18 8.22
N ALA A 76 -15.01 10.00 7.26
CA ALA A 76 -13.85 10.88 7.41
C ALA A 76 -14.08 11.98 8.47
N ASP A 77 -15.33 12.34 8.73
CA ASP A 77 -15.74 13.25 9.80
C ASP A 77 -15.36 12.75 11.20
N GLU A 78 -15.30 11.43 11.42
CA GLU A 78 -14.84 10.86 12.67
C GLU A 78 -13.33 10.93 12.86
N LEU A 79 -12.55 11.15 11.79
CA LEU A 79 -11.08 11.10 11.83
C LEU A 79 -10.54 12.07 12.88
N ARG A 80 -11.12 13.26 12.99
CA ARG A 80 -10.70 14.29 13.96
C ARG A 80 -10.78 13.79 15.40
N HIS A 81 -11.98 13.36 15.78
CA HIS A 81 -12.28 12.88 17.12
C HIS A 81 -11.49 11.62 17.45
N ARG A 82 -11.53 10.64 16.54
CA ARG A 82 -10.90 9.33 16.74
C ARG A 82 -9.37 9.37 16.72
N SER A 83 -8.77 10.40 16.11
CA SER A 83 -7.32 10.57 16.08
C SER A 83 -6.79 11.51 17.16
N GLY A 84 -7.65 12.07 18.02
CA GLY A 84 -7.26 12.98 19.09
C GLY A 84 -6.92 14.40 18.62
N ALA A 85 -7.46 14.86 17.48
CA ALA A 85 -7.32 16.24 17.01
C ALA A 85 -8.31 17.21 17.69
N ASP A 86 -9.31 16.68 18.39
CA ASP A 86 -10.19 17.43 19.29
C ASP A 86 -9.43 17.70 20.60
N ASP A 87 -8.52 18.65 20.59
CA ASP A 87 -7.71 19.03 21.75
C ASP A 87 -8.55 19.78 22.82
N ARG A 88 -9.53 19.07 23.41
CA ARG A 88 -10.42 19.57 24.47
C ARG A 88 -10.50 18.66 25.71
N SER A 89 -9.74 17.55 25.75
CA SER A 89 -9.72 16.64 26.92
C SER A 89 -8.43 16.68 27.74
N THR A 90 -7.50 17.58 27.46
CA THR A 90 -6.30 17.80 28.30
C THR A 90 -6.62 18.41 29.67
N GLY A 91 -7.90 18.59 30.04
CA GLY A 91 -8.30 19.16 31.32
C GLY A 91 -8.91 18.22 32.35
N HIS A 92 -9.48 17.05 31.99
CA HIS A 92 -10.34 16.29 32.93
C HIS A 92 -10.19 14.76 32.94
N THR A 93 -9.52 14.12 31.97
CA THR A 93 -9.35 12.64 32.00
C THR A 93 -8.05 12.15 32.64
N ASP A 94 -7.15 13.06 33.02
CA ASP A 94 -5.82 12.73 33.55
C ASP A 94 -5.73 12.83 35.09
N GLN A 95 -6.84 13.08 35.80
CA GLN A 95 -6.82 13.25 37.27
C GLN A 95 -6.89 11.94 38.08
N ALA A 96 -7.04 10.78 37.44
CA ALA A 96 -7.23 9.51 38.16
C ALA A 96 -6.15 8.43 37.91
N VAL A 97 -5.21 8.66 36.99
CA VAL A 97 -4.10 7.72 36.75
C VAL A 97 -2.84 8.33 37.33
N ASP A 98 -2.33 7.72 38.40
CA ASP A 98 -1.06 8.10 39.03
C ASP A 98 0.03 8.26 37.95
N ALA A 99 0.69 9.42 37.90
CA ALA A 99 1.68 9.76 36.87
C ALA A 99 2.82 8.73 36.80
N ASP A 100 3.08 8.04 37.92
CA ASP A 100 4.03 6.94 38.03
C ASP A 100 3.63 5.70 37.19
N LEU A 101 2.35 5.50 36.89
CA LEU A 101 1.87 4.38 36.05
C LEU A 101 2.26 4.52 34.58
N TRP A 102 2.47 5.75 34.12
CA TRP A 102 2.91 6.04 32.75
C TRP A 102 4.42 5.91 32.56
N SER A 103 5.19 5.71 33.64
CA SER A 103 6.64 5.44 33.57
C SER A 103 7.01 4.23 32.72
N ALA A 104 6.07 3.29 32.56
CA ALA A 104 6.23 2.11 31.70
C ALA A 104 6.07 2.42 30.20
N VAL A 105 5.56 3.61 29.83
CA VAL A 105 5.47 4.10 28.45
C VAL A 105 6.71 4.95 28.16
N PRO A 106 7.58 4.52 27.23
CA PRO A 106 8.77 5.30 26.87
C PRO A 106 8.37 6.70 26.33
N PRO A 107 8.95 7.80 26.84
CA PRO A 107 8.58 9.16 26.46
C PRO A 107 8.97 9.52 25.01
N ASP A 108 9.88 8.75 24.41
CA ASP A 108 10.31 8.87 23.01
C ASP A 108 9.28 8.32 22.01
N LEU A 109 8.32 7.52 22.49
CA LEU A 109 7.28 6.95 21.65
C LEU A 109 6.06 7.88 21.55
N ARG A 110 5.67 8.23 20.32
CA ARG A 110 4.45 8.99 20.00
C ARG A 110 3.19 8.13 20.17
N CYS A 111 2.93 7.69 21.40
CA CYS A 111 1.76 6.92 21.78
C CYS A 111 0.54 7.84 21.95
N ALA A 112 -0.62 7.41 21.48
CA ALA A 112 -1.87 8.17 21.66
C ALA A 112 -2.57 7.76 22.97
N VAL A 113 -1.90 8.03 24.08
CA VAL A 113 -2.32 7.57 25.42
C VAL A 113 -3.70 8.12 25.81
N ASP A 114 -3.97 9.37 25.42
CA ASP A 114 -5.21 10.12 25.64
C ASP A 114 -6.47 9.40 25.11
N ARG A 115 -6.32 8.55 24.08
CA ARG A 115 -7.44 7.81 23.46
C ARG A 115 -7.50 6.34 23.84
N TRP A 116 -6.51 5.81 24.56
CA TRP A 116 -6.44 4.37 24.85
C TRP A 116 -7.66 3.86 25.61
N ALA A 117 -8.22 4.64 26.54
CA ALA A 117 -9.40 4.24 27.31
C ALA A 117 -10.64 4.05 26.42
N VAL A 118 -10.94 5.04 25.56
CA VAL A 118 -12.08 5.05 24.64
C VAL A 118 -11.96 3.95 23.58
N GLU A 119 -10.75 3.77 23.05
CA GLU A 119 -10.47 2.73 22.05
C GLU A 119 -10.52 1.32 22.64
N ALA A 120 -10.03 1.14 23.87
CA ALA A 120 -10.11 -0.13 24.59
C ALA A 120 -11.57 -0.51 24.90
N ALA A 121 -12.40 0.44 25.34
CA ALA A 121 -13.83 0.18 25.55
C ALA A 121 -14.55 -0.17 24.24
N THR A 122 -14.19 0.48 23.13
CA THR A 122 -14.72 0.15 21.80
C THR A 122 -14.33 -1.27 21.38
N LEU A 123 -13.06 -1.66 21.59
CA LEU A 123 -12.58 -3.01 21.32
C LEU A 123 -13.31 -4.05 22.19
N LEU A 124 -13.43 -3.83 23.49
CA LEU A 124 -14.09 -4.76 24.41
C LEU A 124 -15.54 -5.02 24.01
N ARG A 125 -16.30 -3.96 23.69
CA ARG A 125 -17.67 -4.10 23.16
C ARG A 125 -17.73 -4.92 21.87
N ALA A 126 -16.80 -4.68 20.94
CA ALA A 126 -16.74 -5.42 19.68
C ALA A 126 -16.37 -6.91 19.86
N GLU A 127 -15.66 -7.24 20.94
CA GLU A 127 -15.35 -8.62 21.34
C GLU A 127 -16.51 -9.27 22.12
N GLY A 128 -17.67 -8.61 22.25
CA GLY A 128 -18.79 -9.09 23.06
C GLY A 128 -18.50 -9.09 24.56
N ARG A 129 -17.45 -8.36 24.99
CA ARG A 129 -17.13 -8.15 26.40
C ARG A 129 -17.87 -6.90 26.90
N GLY A 130 -18.10 -6.83 28.20
CA GLY A 130 -18.68 -5.64 28.84
C GLY A 130 -17.81 -4.38 28.63
N PRO A 131 -18.28 -3.21 29.07
CA PRO A 131 -17.54 -1.94 28.90
C PRO A 131 -16.21 -1.90 29.66
N CYS A 132 -16.03 -2.79 30.64
CA CYS A 132 -14.84 -2.91 31.48
C CYS A 132 -14.05 -4.18 31.15
N GLY A 133 -12.74 -4.14 31.32
CA GLY A 133 -11.88 -5.30 31.12
C GLY A 133 -10.43 -4.97 30.85
N THR A 134 -9.65 -6.02 30.57
CA THR A 134 -8.21 -5.91 30.29
C THR A 134 -7.93 -5.97 28.79
N VAL A 135 -7.10 -5.06 28.30
CA VAL A 135 -6.62 -4.98 26.90
C VAL A 135 -5.09 -4.95 26.89
N SER A 136 -4.46 -5.63 25.92
CA SER A 136 -2.99 -5.61 25.73
C SER A 136 -2.59 -4.56 24.68
N VAL A 137 -1.62 -3.70 24.99
CA VAL A 137 -1.05 -2.70 24.08
C VAL A 137 0.34 -3.13 23.63
N ARG A 138 0.64 -3.04 22.33
CA ARG A 138 1.96 -3.41 21.76
C ARG A 138 2.74 -2.16 21.32
N LEU A 139 3.82 -1.86 22.04
CA LEU A 139 4.69 -0.69 21.79
C LEU A 139 5.91 -0.98 20.90
N GLY A 140 5.87 -2.05 20.11
CA GLY A 140 7.04 -2.52 19.34
C GLY A 140 8.15 -3.10 20.24
N GLY A 141 9.27 -3.55 19.65
CA GLY A 141 10.45 -4.00 20.42
C GLY A 141 10.20 -5.14 21.43
N ARG A 142 9.17 -5.97 21.23
CA ARG A 142 8.64 -6.98 22.18
C ARG A 142 8.04 -6.40 23.48
N ARG A 143 7.94 -5.08 23.62
CA ARG A 143 7.33 -4.40 24.76
C ARG A 143 5.80 -4.45 24.66
N ARG A 144 5.16 -4.76 25.77
CA ARG A 144 3.70 -4.85 25.88
C ARG A 144 3.24 -4.38 27.25
N LEU A 145 2.02 -3.83 27.28
CA LEU A 145 1.35 -3.37 28.50
C LEU A 145 -0.05 -4.00 28.57
N LEU A 146 -0.56 -4.25 29.77
CA LEU A 146 -1.96 -4.54 30.05
C LEU A 146 -2.61 -3.29 30.62
N LEU A 147 -3.67 -2.83 29.96
CA LEU A 147 -4.54 -1.76 30.43
C LEU A 147 -5.79 -2.38 31.04
N ARG A 148 -6.09 -2.03 32.28
CA ARG A 148 -7.36 -2.34 32.92
C ARG A 148 -8.28 -1.13 32.78
N VAL A 149 -9.41 -1.32 32.12
CA VAL A 149 -10.38 -0.26 31.83
C VAL A 149 -11.64 -0.49 32.64
N GLU A 150 -12.13 0.57 33.27
CA GLU A 150 -13.39 0.61 34.01
C GLU A 150 -14.35 1.61 33.37
N ALA A 151 -15.65 1.39 33.60
CA ALA A 151 -16.66 2.40 33.34
C ALA A 151 -16.53 3.49 34.40
N ASP A 152 -16.56 4.74 33.95
CA ASP A 152 -16.66 5.90 34.79
C ASP A 152 -18.14 6.12 35.12
N GLU A 153 -18.52 5.94 36.39
CA GLU A 153 -19.91 6.07 36.85
C GLU A 153 -20.25 7.50 37.32
N ASP A 154 -19.26 8.40 37.39
CA ASP A 154 -19.34 9.66 38.15
C ASP A 154 -19.76 10.91 37.35
N GLY A 155 -20.53 10.77 36.24
CA GLY A 155 -20.99 11.94 35.48
C GLY A 155 -22.36 11.78 34.79
N PRO A 156 -23.20 12.84 34.73
CA PRO A 156 -24.42 12.84 33.93
C PRO A 156 -24.04 12.92 32.43
N GLY A 157 -23.81 11.77 31.80
CA GLY A 157 -23.44 11.65 30.39
C GLY A 157 -23.19 10.20 29.94
N THR A 158 -22.79 10.03 28.67
CA THR A 158 -22.37 8.73 28.11
C THR A 158 -21.27 8.12 28.99
N PRO A 159 -21.33 6.83 29.37
CA PRO A 159 -20.32 6.20 30.23
C PRO A 159 -18.92 6.39 29.63
N ALA A 160 -18.10 7.20 30.29
CA ALA A 160 -16.72 7.40 29.90
C ALA A 160 -15.91 6.17 30.34
N ALA A 161 -14.90 5.80 29.56
CA ALA A 161 -14.00 4.73 29.94
C ALA A 161 -12.77 5.36 30.59
N ARG A 162 -12.34 4.83 31.74
CA ARG A 162 -11.12 5.28 32.43
C ARG A 162 -10.10 4.14 32.55
N ILE A 163 -8.82 4.49 32.51
CA ILE A 163 -7.74 3.52 32.73
C ILE A 163 -7.51 3.42 34.23
N ALA A 164 -7.76 2.24 34.80
CA ALA A 164 -7.67 2.01 36.23
C ALA A 164 -6.34 1.36 36.64
N ALA A 165 -5.61 0.75 35.70
CA ALA A 165 -4.24 0.26 35.93
C ALA A 165 -3.48 0.05 34.61
N VAL A 166 -2.16 0.21 34.67
CA VAL A 166 -1.21 -0.13 33.60
C VAL A 166 -0.16 -1.10 34.17
N LEU A 167 0.00 -2.27 33.56
CA LEU A 167 0.93 -3.31 34.01
C LEU A 167 1.81 -3.79 32.85
N PRO A 168 3.08 -4.19 33.08
CA PRO A 168 3.86 -4.87 32.06
C PRO A 168 3.21 -6.20 31.64
N ASP A 169 3.13 -6.46 30.34
CA ASP A 169 2.62 -7.72 29.79
C ASP A 169 3.79 -8.63 29.37
N ALA A 170 3.95 -9.77 30.04
CA ALA A 170 4.94 -10.79 29.67
C ALA A 170 4.66 -11.47 28.32
N GLY A 171 3.51 -11.18 27.69
CA GLY A 171 3.15 -11.59 26.34
C GLY A 171 2.35 -12.88 26.25
N SER A 172 1.92 -13.45 27.39
CA SER A 172 1.07 -14.63 27.52
C SER A 172 -0.41 -14.32 27.72
N SER A 173 -0.79 -13.04 27.82
CA SER A 173 -2.17 -12.63 28.07
C SER A 173 -3.11 -13.03 26.92
N THR A 174 -4.30 -13.52 27.28
CA THR A 174 -5.42 -13.79 26.35
C THR A 174 -6.31 -12.56 26.13
N ALA A 175 -5.92 -11.41 26.68
CA ALA A 175 -6.62 -10.15 26.49
C ALA A 175 -6.69 -9.75 24.99
N PRO A 176 -7.78 -9.10 24.55
CA PRO A 176 -7.82 -8.43 23.25
C PRO A 176 -6.63 -7.47 23.10
N VAL A 177 -6.11 -7.35 21.89
CA VAL A 177 -4.97 -6.47 21.61
C VAL A 177 -5.50 -5.15 21.08
N LEU A 178 -5.10 -4.03 21.69
CA LEU A 178 -5.44 -2.69 21.23
C LEU A 178 -5.01 -2.54 19.77
N PRO A 179 -5.88 -2.02 18.88
CA PRO A 179 -5.53 -1.90 17.48
C PRO A 179 -4.33 -0.98 17.26
N ASP A 180 -3.54 -1.28 16.22
CA ASP A 180 -2.33 -0.50 15.93
C ASP A 180 -2.65 0.98 15.67
N ALA A 181 -3.74 1.22 14.94
CA ALA A 181 -4.27 2.55 14.64
C ALA A 181 -4.68 3.36 15.88
N ALA A 182 -4.92 2.68 17.02
CA ALA A 182 -5.24 3.29 18.30
C ALA A 182 -4.04 3.43 19.24
N THR A 183 -2.95 2.69 18.97
CA THR A 183 -1.76 2.69 19.82
C THR A 183 -0.94 3.97 19.61
N TRP A 184 -0.82 4.41 18.36
CA TRP A 184 0.06 5.50 17.94
C TRP A 184 -0.73 6.75 17.59
N VAL A 185 -0.10 7.92 17.76
CA VAL A 185 -0.60 9.17 17.19
C VAL A 185 -0.65 9.02 15.67
N LEU A 186 -1.72 9.51 15.04
CA LEU A 186 -1.85 9.49 13.58
C LEU A 186 -0.65 10.23 12.95
N PRO A 187 0.08 9.64 11.99
CA PRO A 187 1.26 10.28 11.40
C PRO A 187 0.99 11.68 10.86
N ASP A 188 -0.15 11.87 10.17
CA ASP A 188 -0.54 13.17 9.63
C ASP A 188 -0.75 14.21 10.75
N LEU A 189 -1.32 13.80 11.89
CA LEU A 189 -1.53 14.67 13.04
C LEU A 189 -0.22 15.00 13.76
N ASP A 190 0.70 14.04 13.87
CA ASP A 190 2.03 14.27 14.46
C ASP A 190 2.87 15.23 13.59
N LEU A 191 2.82 15.08 12.26
CA LEU A 191 3.49 15.99 11.33
C LEU A 191 2.91 17.41 11.38
N LEU A 192 1.59 17.56 11.54
CA LEU A 192 0.96 18.86 11.76
C LEU A 192 1.36 19.47 13.11
N ARG A 193 1.31 18.69 14.20
CA ARG A 193 1.66 19.15 15.56
C ARG A 193 3.12 19.60 15.68
N THR A 194 4.01 18.93 14.96
CA THR A 194 5.44 19.28 14.90
C THR A 194 5.75 20.41 13.91
N GLY A 195 4.76 20.86 13.12
CA GLY A 195 4.96 21.86 12.07
C GLY A 195 5.84 21.36 10.91
N ALA A 196 6.05 20.05 10.79
CA ALA A 196 6.82 19.45 9.70
C ALA A 196 6.11 19.57 8.35
N ILE A 197 4.78 19.65 8.38
CA ILE A 197 3.93 19.95 7.23
C ILE A 197 2.82 20.93 7.62
N GLU A 198 2.32 21.66 6.63
CA GLU A 198 1.10 22.45 6.72
C GLU A 198 -0.11 21.65 6.24
N ALA A 199 -1.32 22.02 6.69
CA ALA A 199 -2.55 21.32 6.31
C ALA A 199 -2.80 21.31 4.79
N GLY A 200 -2.32 22.32 4.05
CA GLY A 200 -2.40 22.38 2.59
C GLY A 200 -1.55 21.32 1.87
N GLN A 201 -0.59 20.69 2.56
CA GLN A 201 0.24 19.61 2.03
C GLN A 201 -0.38 18.22 2.21
N LEU A 202 -1.44 18.10 3.01
CA LEU A 202 -2.20 16.87 3.18
C LEU A 202 -3.18 16.67 2.02
N HIS A 203 -3.62 15.42 1.84
CA HIS A 203 -4.73 15.14 0.93
C HIS A 203 -5.97 15.94 1.34
N PRO A 204 -6.71 16.59 0.41
CA PRO A 204 -7.81 17.50 0.78
C PRO A 204 -8.88 16.89 1.69
N LEU A 205 -9.18 15.59 1.53
CA LEU A 205 -10.10 14.86 2.42
C LEU A 205 -9.60 14.79 3.87
N VAL A 206 -8.30 14.51 4.05
CA VAL A 206 -7.66 14.38 5.37
C VAL A 206 -7.49 15.76 6.00
N ALA A 207 -7.02 16.74 5.23
CA ALA A 207 -6.85 18.12 5.68
C ALA A 207 -8.14 18.69 6.27
N ARG A 208 -9.26 18.56 5.54
CA ARG A 208 -10.57 19.04 5.98
C ARG A 208 -11.10 18.32 7.21
N ALA A 209 -10.78 17.04 7.36
CA ALA A 209 -11.19 16.25 8.51
C ALA A 209 -10.39 16.64 9.77
N LEU A 210 -9.06 16.76 9.67
CA LEU A 210 -8.21 17.08 10.82
C LEU A 210 -8.27 18.55 11.25
N VAL A 211 -8.41 19.46 10.28
CA VAL A 211 -8.39 20.92 10.52
C VAL A 211 -9.67 21.54 9.96
N PRO A 212 -10.70 21.70 10.79
CA PRO A 212 -11.95 22.37 10.39
C PRO A 212 -11.70 23.83 9.99
N GLY A 213 -12.38 24.29 8.94
CA GLY A 213 -12.28 25.68 8.48
C GLY A 213 -11.18 25.96 7.45
N LEU A 214 -10.49 24.93 6.93
CA LEU A 214 -9.60 25.13 5.78
C LEU A 214 -10.37 25.68 4.57
N PRO A 215 -9.82 26.67 3.87
CA PRO A 215 -10.37 27.12 2.59
C PRO A 215 -10.40 25.95 1.59
N PRO A 216 -11.35 25.94 0.65
CA PRO A 216 -11.43 24.89 -0.35
C PRO A 216 -10.11 24.83 -1.13
N PRO A 217 -9.64 23.62 -1.51
CA PRO A 217 -8.41 23.49 -2.26
C PRO A 217 -8.54 24.27 -3.57
N THR A 218 -7.60 25.18 -3.82
CA THR A 218 -7.48 25.78 -5.15
C THR A 218 -7.11 24.65 -6.09
N SER A 219 -7.91 24.42 -7.13
CA SER A 219 -7.63 23.38 -8.13
C SER A 219 -6.25 23.65 -8.73
N ALA A 220 -5.24 22.90 -8.27
CA ALA A 220 -3.95 22.89 -8.94
C ALA A 220 -4.20 22.38 -10.37
N PRO A 221 -3.67 23.02 -11.41
CA PRO A 221 -3.79 22.49 -12.75
C PRO A 221 -3.19 21.09 -12.72
N THR A 222 -4.01 20.09 -13.07
CA THR A 222 -3.54 18.74 -13.32
C THR A 222 -2.46 18.87 -14.36
N ARG A 223 -1.18 18.79 -13.94
CA ARG A 223 -0.07 18.65 -14.86
C ARG A 223 -0.19 17.26 -15.44
N SER A 224 -1.03 17.15 -16.46
CA SER A 224 -1.03 16.03 -17.40
C SER A 224 0.36 15.99 -18.00
N ARG A 225 1.28 15.21 -17.39
CA ARG A 225 2.57 14.85 -17.98
C ARG A 225 2.42 13.92 -19.20
N THR A 226 1.24 13.89 -19.79
CA THR A 226 0.87 13.10 -20.96
C THR A 226 0.47 13.97 -22.15
N GLY A 227 0.71 15.28 -22.09
CA GLY A 227 0.72 16.12 -23.29
C GLY A 227 2.03 15.92 -24.04
N ASP A 228 1.93 15.43 -25.27
CA ASP A 228 2.85 15.74 -26.39
C ASP A 228 3.94 14.72 -26.79
N ARG A 229 3.59 13.43 -26.94
CA ARG A 229 4.39 12.50 -27.80
C ARG A 229 3.61 11.46 -28.62
N ALA A 230 2.28 11.45 -28.58
CA ALA A 230 1.51 10.61 -29.50
C ALA A 230 1.60 11.20 -30.91
N GLY A 231 2.56 10.72 -31.71
CA GLY A 231 2.80 11.16 -33.09
C GLY A 231 4.07 11.98 -33.33
N ALA A 232 4.96 12.14 -32.33
CA ALA A 232 6.20 12.89 -32.52
C ALA A 232 7.14 12.15 -33.48
N THR A 233 7.36 12.73 -34.67
CA THR A 233 8.35 12.24 -35.63
C THR A 233 9.76 12.36 -35.03
N ARG A 234 10.49 11.25 -34.95
CA ARG A 234 11.88 11.21 -34.45
C ARG A 234 12.84 11.54 -35.59
N LEU A 235 13.81 12.41 -35.32
CA LEU A 235 14.89 12.73 -36.27
C LEU A 235 16.14 11.89 -35.98
N VAL A 236 16.77 11.40 -37.04
CA VAL A 236 18.01 10.60 -36.99
C VAL A 236 18.94 11.05 -38.11
N GLU A 237 20.23 11.15 -37.82
CA GLU A 237 21.24 11.41 -38.84
C GLU A 237 21.59 10.11 -39.58
N CYS A 238 21.25 10.05 -40.86
CA CYS A 238 21.47 8.91 -41.74
C CYS A 238 22.34 9.33 -42.93
N ARG A 239 23.54 8.75 -43.05
CA ARG A 239 24.48 9.01 -44.16
C ARG A 239 24.72 10.52 -44.43
N GLY A 240 24.76 11.35 -43.37
CA GLY A 240 25.00 12.79 -43.45
C GLY A 240 23.77 13.67 -43.71
N ALA A 241 22.57 13.09 -43.74
CA ALA A 241 21.30 13.81 -43.84
C ALA A 241 20.40 13.54 -42.62
N GLN A 242 19.50 14.46 -42.30
CA GLN A 242 18.48 14.24 -41.27
C GLN A 242 17.27 13.51 -41.85
N HIS A 243 16.99 12.32 -41.32
CA HIS A 243 15.85 11.48 -41.69
C HIS A 243 14.83 11.42 -40.56
N ARG A 244 13.57 11.21 -40.92
CA ARG A 244 12.40 11.14 -40.07
C ARG A 244 11.96 9.70 -39.88
N ILE A 245 11.60 9.36 -38.65
CA ILE A 245 10.96 8.11 -38.26
C ILE A 245 9.60 8.45 -37.68
N GLY A 246 8.55 7.82 -38.17
CA GLY A 246 7.18 8.02 -37.71
C GLY A 246 6.37 6.74 -37.77
N LEU A 247 5.14 6.80 -37.28
CA LEU A 247 4.21 5.66 -37.36
C LEU A 247 3.58 5.62 -38.75
N VAL A 248 3.65 4.47 -39.42
CA VAL A 248 2.97 4.16 -40.67
C VAL A 248 2.27 2.82 -40.47
N GLU A 249 0.97 2.76 -40.74
CA GLU A 249 0.14 1.55 -40.52
C GLU A 249 0.33 0.95 -39.10
N GLY A 250 0.47 1.81 -38.09
CA GLY A 250 0.59 1.38 -36.70
C GLY A 250 1.95 0.82 -36.28
N ALA A 251 3.00 0.97 -37.08
CA ALA A 251 4.37 0.60 -36.70
C ALA A 251 5.39 1.70 -37.06
N LEU A 252 6.51 1.76 -36.34
CA LEU A 252 7.60 2.69 -36.65
C LEU A 252 8.25 2.38 -38.00
N ALA A 253 8.25 3.36 -38.90
CA ALA A 253 8.84 3.28 -40.22
C ALA A 253 9.74 4.51 -40.50
N PRO A 254 10.85 4.31 -41.25
CA PRO A 254 11.64 5.42 -41.75
C PRO A 254 10.92 6.08 -42.93
N LEU A 255 10.55 7.35 -42.80
CA LEU A 255 9.71 8.07 -43.77
C LEU A 255 10.48 8.56 -45.00
N ASP A 256 11.80 8.69 -44.89
CA ASP A 256 12.66 9.26 -45.93
C ASP A 256 13.45 8.17 -46.70
N HIS A 257 12.98 6.92 -46.68
CA HIS A 257 13.56 5.81 -47.44
C HIS A 257 12.50 5.11 -48.31
N ASP A 258 12.89 4.69 -49.51
CA ASP A 258 12.02 3.88 -50.37
C ASP A 258 11.89 2.44 -49.81
N PRO A 259 10.71 1.80 -49.87
CA PRO A 259 10.53 0.44 -49.37
C PRO A 259 11.48 -0.60 -49.98
N ALA A 260 11.89 -0.44 -51.24
CA ALA A 260 12.88 -1.34 -51.87
C ALA A 260 14.29 -1.13 -51.34
N GLU A 261 14.64 0.10 -50.93
CA GLU A 261 15.89 0.38 -50.23
C GLU A 261 15.89 -0.30 -48.86
N ILE A 262 14.82 -0.14 -48.08
CA ILE A 262 14.69 -0.76 -46.76
C ILE A 262 14.83 -2.28 -46.85
N ARG A 263 14.12 -2.94 -47.76
CA ARG A 263 14.21 -4.40 -47.94
C ARG A 263 15.65 -4.86 -48.25
N ARG A 264 16.39 -4.11 -49.07
CA ARG A 264 17.78 -4.45 -49.41
C ARG A 264 18.68 -4.33 -48.19
N GLU A 265 18.53 -3.27 -47.42
CA GLU A 265 19.34 -3.02 -46.22
C GLU A 265 19.04 -4.06 -45.14
N GLU A 266 17.77 -4.47 -44.95
CA GLU A 266 17.40 -5.56 -44.05
C GLU A 266 18.04 -6.90 -44.45
N LEU A 267 18.10 -7.21 -45.75
CA LEU A 267 18.81 -8.40 -46.25
C LEU A 267 20.31 -8.33 -45.97
N LEU A 268 20.93 -7.16 -46.15
CA LEU A 268 22.35 -6.97 -45.83
C LEU A 268 22.61 -7.20 -44.34
N VAL A 269 21.74 -6.70 -43.47
CA VAL A 269 21.83 -6.90 -42.01
C VAL A 269 21.76 -8.38 -41.66
N ALA A 270 20.83 -9.13 -42.27
CA ALA A 270 20.73 -10.58 -42.08
C ALA A 270 22.00 -11.33 -42.50
N LEU A 271 22.74 -10.78 -43.48
CA LEU A 271 24.03 -11.30 -43.96
C LEU A 271 25.24 -10.67 -43.24
N THR A 272 25.06 -10.21 -41.99
CA THR A 272 26.09 -9.59 -41.11
C THR A 272 26.53 -8.16 -41.47
N GLY A 273 25.81 -7.50 -42.38
CA GLY A 273 26.01 -6.09 -42.70
C GLY A 273 25.65 -5.16 -41.54
N THR A 274 26.26 -3.98 -41.50
CA THR A 274 25.93 -2.95 -40.49
C THR A 274 24.64 -2.24 -40.87
N PRO A 275 23.59 -2.26 -40.03
CA PRO A 275 22.32 -1.60 -40.33
C PRO A 275 22.45 -0.08 -40.46
N LEU A 276 21.62 0.49 -41.33
CA LEU A 276 21.44 1.95 -41.44
C LEU A 276 21.13 2.58 -40.07
N PRO A 277 21.59 3.83 -39.82
CA PRO A 277 21.23 4.58 -38.62
C PRO A 277 19.72 4.60 -38.33
N CYS A 278 18.87 4.77 -39.34
CA CYS A 278 17.41 4.74 -39.18
C CYS A 278 16.91 3.38 -38.69
N LEU A 279 17.36 2.28 -39.30
CA LEU A 279 16.98 0.92 -38.89
C LEU A 279 17.50 0.59 -37.48
N ARG A 280 18.71 1.03 -37.13
CA ARG A 280 19.25 0.93 -35.76
C ARG A 280 18.41 1.69 -34.75
N ALA A 281 17.97 2.90 -35.08
CA ALA A 281 17.15 3.71 -34.18
C ALA A 281 15.77 3.10 -33.93
N ILE A 282 15.16 2.48 -34.95
CA ILE A 282 13.90 1.72 -34.83
C ILE A 282 14.13 0.47 -33.96
N ASP A 283 15.19 -0.29 -34.24
CA ASP A 283 15.53 -1.50 -33.48
C ASP A 283 15.78 -1.19 -31.98
N GLU A 284 16.52 -0.12 -31.69
CA GLU A 284 16.75 0.34 -30.30
C GLU A 284 15.45 0.78 -29.63
N ALA A 285 14.55 1.47 -30.34
CA ALA A 285 13.25 1.84 -29.79
C ALA A 285 12.43 0.61 -29.38
N HIS A 286 12.49 -0.48 -30.16
CA HIS A 286 11.79 -1.72 -29.83
C HIS A 286 12.43 -2.49 -28.66
N ARG A 287 13.77 -2.49 -28.54
CA ARG A 287 14.46 -3.24 -27.47
C ARG A 287 14.49 -2.50 -26.15
N ARG A 288 14.86 -1.21 -26.17
CA ARG A 288 15.12 -0.39 -24.98
C ARG A 288 14.61 1.04 -25.21
N PRO A 289 13.28 1.25 -25.21
CA PRO A 289 12.74 2.59 -25.37
C PRO A 289 13.12 3.48 -24.19
N ASP A 290 13.27 4.78 -24.42
CA ASP A 290 13.58 5.77 -23.38
C ASP A 290 12.52 5.80 -22.27
N CYS A 291 11.28 5.40 -22.58
CA CYS A 291 10.18 5.32 -21.62
C CYS A 291 10.19 4.05 -20.75
N LEU A 292 11.16 3.14 -20.92
CA LEU A 292 11.19 1.84 -20.23
C LEU A 292 11.08 1.98 -18.70
N THR A 293 11.73 2.98 -18.11
CA THR A 293 11.64 3.24 -16.66
C THR A 293 10.20 3.56 -16.24
N GLY A 294 9.49 4.42 -17.00
CA GLY A 294 8.10 4.74 -16.72
C GLY A 294 7.15 3.57 -16.95
N VAL A 295 7.44 2.72 -17.94
CA VAL A 295 6.70 1.47 -18.16
C VAL A 295 6.87 0.52 -16.98
N ARG A 296 8.11 0.32 -16.48
CA ARG A 296 8.39 -0.49 -15.28
C ARG A 296 7.64 0.01 -14.06
N GLU A 297 7.71 1.31 -13.79
CA GLU A 297 6.98 1.92 -12.68
C GLU A 297 5.49 1.65 -12.76
N ARG A 298 4.86 1.80 -13.94
CA ARG A 298 3.44 1.49 -14.12
C ARG A 298 3.12 0.03 -13.86
N LEU A 299 3.93 -0.89 -14.40
CA LEU A 299 3.76 -2.34 -14.17
C LEU A 299 3.92 -2.71 -12.69
N ASP A 300 4.87 -2.12 -11.98
CA ASP A 300 5.09 -2.31 -10.54
C ASP A 300 3.94 -1.78 -9.66
N HIS A 301 3.11 -0.89 -10.21
CA HIS A 301 1.90 -0.39 -9.58
C HIS A 301 0.62 -1.04 -10.11
N GLY A 302 0.73 -2.03 -11.01
CA GLY A 302 -0.40 -2.75 -11.59
C GLY A 302 -1.14 -2.00 -12.70
N ASP A 303 -0.64 -0.85 -13.15
CA ASP A 303 -1.20 -0.08 -14.26
C ASP A 303 -0.74 -0.64 -15.62
N ILE A 304 -1.25 -1.84 -15.95
CA ILE A 304 -0.92 -2.53 -17.21
C ILE A 304 -1.45 -1.76 -18.41
N ALA A 305 -2.69 -1.27 -18.34
CA ALA A 305 -3.31 -0.53 -19.44
C ALA A 305 -2.52 0.75 -19.74
N GLY A 306 -2.12 1.50 -18.71
CA GLY A 306 -1.27 2.67 -18.90
C GLY A 306 0.12 2.31 -19.39
N ALA A 307 0.72 1.21 -18.92
CA ALA A 307 2.02 0.76 -19.43
C ALA A 307 1.96 0.44 -20.94
N LEU A 308 0.95 -0.31 -21.37
CA LEU A 308 0.73 -0.65 -22.78
C LEU A 308 0.43 0.59 -23.63
N ALA A 309 -0.42 1.50 -23.16
CA ALA A 309 -0.71 2.75 -23.88
C ALA A 309 0.54 3.61 -24.15
N VAL A 310 1.51 3.60 -23.24
CA VAL A 310 2.80 4.30 -23.43
C VAL A 310 3.64 3.59 -24.50
N VAL A 311 3.67 2.26 -24.49
CA VAL A 311 4.40 1.46 -25.48
C VAL A 311 3.77 1.61 -26.86
N GLU A 312 2.45 1.45 -26.97
CA GLU A 312 1.67 1.63 -28.20
C GLU A 312 1.79 3.06 -28.74
N GLY A 313 1.78 4.07 -27.87
CA GLY A 313 1.99 5.46 -28.30
C GLY A 313 3.39 5.73 -28.86
N LEU A 314 4.39 4.94 -28.47
CA LEU A 314 5.78 5.10 -28.92
C LEU A 314 6.12 4.25 -30.14
N LEU A 315 5.75 2.96 -30.11
CA LEU A 315 6.11 1.98 -31.14
C LEU A 315 5.02 1.77 -32.18
N GLY A 316 3.79 2.15 -31.81
CA GLY A 316 2.57 1.88 -32.57
C GLY A 316 1.85 0.61 -32.07
N PRO A 317 0.53 0.51 -32.32
CA PRO A 317 -0.28 -0.63 -31.90
C PRO A 317 0.06 -1.95 -32.62
N GLU A 318 0.58 -1.89 -33.84
CA GLU A 318 0.97 -3.06 -34.65
C GLU A 318 2.45 -3.43 -34.47
N ALA A 319 3.13 -2.83 -33.49
CA ALA A 319 4.54 -3.10 -33.24
C ALA A 319 4.78 -4.51 -32.71
N VAL A 320 5.57 -5.30 -33.43
CA VAL A 320 6.04 -6.60 -32.96
C VAL A 320 7.21 -6.39 -31.99
N LEU A 321 7.01 -6.76 -30.72
CA LEU A 321 8.04 -6.66 -29.69
C LEU A 321 9.25 -7.54 -30.04
N ARG A 322 10.43 -6.92 -30.04
CA ARG A 322 11.71 -7.60 -30.27
C ARG A 322 12.32 -8.06 -28.95
N ASP A 323 13.24 -9.02 -29.03
CA ASP A 323 14.02 -9.45 -27.86
C ASP A 323 14.79 -8.28 -27.26
N GLY A 324 14.64 -8.08 -25.96
CA GLY A 324 15.28 -7.01 -25.23
C GLY A 324 14.53 -6.64 -23.94
N PRO A 325 15.07 -5.65 -23.19
CA PRO A 325 14.56 -5.27 -21.89
C PRO A 325 13.05 -4.97 -21.85
N LEU A 326 12.48 -4.37 -22.89
CA LEU A 326 11.04 -4.10 -22.93
C LEU A 326 10.21 -5.39 -22.93
N ARG A 327 10.55 -6.33 -23.81
CA ARG A 327 9.86 -7.63 -23.91
C ARG A 327 10.00 -8.41 -22.61
N ASP A 328 11.22 -8.44 -22.04
CA ASP A 328 11.50 -9.15 -20.80
C ASP A 328 10.64 -8.63 -19.64
N GLU A 329 10.46 -7.32 -19.52
CA GLU A 329 9.63 -6.71 -18.46
C GLU A 329 8.14 -7.04 -18.63
N LEU A 330 7.63 -6.95 -19.86
CA LEU A 330 6.24 -7.29 -20.16
C LEU A 330 5.96 -8.78 -19.94
N GLU A 331 6.88 -9.66 -20.34
CA GLU A 331 6.79 -11.09 -20.08
C GLU A 331 6.87 -11.39 -18.58
N ALA A 332 7.78 -10.75 -17.85
CA ALA A 332 7.89 -10.90 -16.41
C ALA A 332 6.61 -10.45 -15.69
N ALA A 333 6.01 -9.33 -16.12
CA ALA A 333 4.73 -8.85 -15.60
C ALA A 333 3.58 -9.83 -15.89
N ALA A 334 3.52 -10.40 -17.10
CA ALA A 334 2.55 -11.43 -17.45
C ALA A 334 2.70 -12.69 -16.58
N ARG A 335 3.93 -13.18 -16.40
CA ARG A 335 4.23 -14.32 -15.50
C ARG A 335 3.81 -14.03 -14.07
N ARG A 336 4.14 -12.85 -13.52
CA ARG A 336 3.73 -12.43 -12.17
C ARG A 336 2.20 -12.43 -12.02
N ARG A 337 1.47 -11.97 -13.04
CA ARG A 337 0.00 -11.96 -13.03
C ARG A 337 -0.59 -13.37 -12.98
N ILE A 338 0.00 -14.33 -13.70
CA ILE A 338 -0.40 -15.75 -13.62
C ILE A 338 -0.16 -16.27 -12.20
N THR A 339 1.04 -16.06 -11.65
CA THR A 339 1.38 -16.45 -10.27
C THR A 339 0.42 -15.86 -9.25
N TYR A 340 0.10 -14.57 -9.38
CA TYR A 340 -0.88 -13.89 -8.53
C TYR A 340 -2.29 -14.47 -8.67
N GLY A 341 -2.73 -14.76 -9.89
CA GLY A 341 -4.03 -15.40 -10.16
C GLY A 341 -4.14 -16.77 -9.51
N LEU A 342 -3.11 -17.60 -9.64
CA LEU A 342 -3.06 -18.92 -9.00
C LEU A 342 -3.02 -18.81 -7.46
N PHE A 343 -2.29 -17.84 -6.91
CA PHE A 343 -2.31 -17.54 -5.48
C PHE A 343 -3.72 -17.12 -5.00
N ARG A 344 -4.41 -16.27 -5.77
CA ARG A 344 -5.77 -15.81 -5.44
C ARG A 344 -6.78 -16.96 -5.44
N ALA A 345 -6.60 -17.92 -6.34
CA ALA A 345 -7.43 -19.11 -6.45
C ALA A 345 -7.03 -20.24 -5.46
N ASP A 346 -6.04 -20.00 -4.59
CA ASP A 346 -5.48 -20.99 -3.66
C ASP A 346 -4.92 -22.24 -4.36
N LEU A 347 -4.54 -22.11 -5.65
CA LEU A 347 -4.01 -23.19 -6.49
C LEU A 347 -2.49 -23.33 -6.38
N LEU A 348 -1.82 -22.29 -5.89
CA LEU A 348 -0.43 -22.40 -5.43
C LEU A 348 -0.49 -22.62 -3.92
N GLY A 349 -0.13 -23.83 -3.47
CA GLY A 349 0.08 -24.11 -2.05
C GLY A 349 1.05 -23.10 -1.41
N PRO A 350 1.19 -23.08 -0.07
CA PRO A 350 2.01 -22.07 0.61
C PRO A 350 3.40 -22.02 -0.02
N GLY A 351 3.71 -20.88 -0.65
CA GLY A 351 4.93 -20.68 -1.44
C GLY A 351 6.20 -21.08 -0.67
N PRO A 352 7.34 -21.26 -1.37
CA PRO A 352 8.55 -21.82 -0.78
C PRO A 352 8.88 -21.12 0.54
N ILE A 353 8.91 -21.93 1.61
CA ILE A 353 9.27 -21.46 2.94
C ILE A 353 10.67 -20.86 2.82
N ARG A 354 10.79 -19.53 2.96
CA ARG A 354 12.09 -18.92 3.23
C ARG A 354 12.56 -19.49 4.57
N ARG A 355 13.39 -20.53 4.53
CA ARG A 355 14.17 -20.95 5.69
C ARG A 355 14.95 -19.72 6.12
N ARG A 356 14.73 -19.27 7.35
CA ARG A 356 15.58 -18.30 8.02
C ARG A 356 16.96 -18.96 8.21
N SER A 357 17.76 -18.94 7.16
CA SER A 357 19.16 -19.33 7.14
C SER A 357 19.76 -18.67 5.91
N ASP A 358 20.06 -17.38 6.05
CA ASP A 358 21.24 -16.71 5.48
C ASP A 358 21.17 -15.21 5.74
N LEU A 359 21.42 -14.85 7.01
CA LEU A 359 21.91 -13.53 7.38
C LEU A 359 23.36 -13.68 7.80
N ARG A 360 24.27 -13.93 6.85
CA ARG A 360 25.67 -13.48 6.88
C ARG A 360 26.23 -13.39 5.46
N ARG A 361 25.64 -12.54 4.60
CA ARG A 361 26.43 -11.99 3.50
C ARG A 361 27.10 -10.72 4.02
N ARG A 362 28.33 -10.94 4.46
CA ARG A 362 29.40 -10.01 4.81
C ARG A 362 29.28 -8.72 3.99
N SER A 363 29.02 -7.60 4.67
CA SER A 363 29.30 -6.27 4.13
C SER A 363 30.81 -6.18 3.89
N ASP A 364 31.21 -6.02 2.64
CA ASP A 364 32.60 -5.78 2.26
C ASP A 364 32.94 -4.29 2.50
N PRO A 365 33.96 -3.95 3.30
CA PRO A 365 34.38 -2.58 3.51
C PRO A 365 35.54 -2.16 2.57
N ARG A 366 35.38 -0.99 1.92
CA ARG A 366 36.43 -0.10 1.33
C ARG A 366 37.02 -0.61 -0.01
N ARG A 367 37.43 0.21 -1.01
CA ARG A 367 37.81 1.64 -1.23
C ARG A 367 38.15 1.76 -2.77
N PRO A 368 38.80 2.81 -3.31
CA PRO A 368 38.60 4.27 -3.30
C PRO A 368 38.50 4.86 -4.74
N VAL A 369 38.01 6.11 -4.90
CA VAL A 369 38.70 7.23 -5.59
C VAL A 369 38.25 8.50 -4.88
#